data_AF-A0A060QIL0-F1
#
_entry.id   AF-A0A060QIL0-F1
#
_cell.length_a   1.000
_cell.length_b   1.000
_cell.length_c   1.000
_cell.angle_alpha   90.00
_cell.angle_beta   90.00
_cell.angle_gamma   90.00
#
_symmetry.space_group_name_H-M   'P 1'
#
loop_
_entity.id
_entity.type
_entity.pdbx_description
1 polymer ?
#
loop_
_entity_poly.entity_id
_entity_poly.type
_entity_poly.pdbx_seq_one_letter_code
_entity_poly.pdbx_strand_id
1 'polypeptide(L)'
;MNNASPPDMPPAAPIAPEFSLSGKQKAAILFMAIGRDRSAALMQSLHEDEIRDISIAMAGLGVVKAAMVESVCREFVENFELADGLVGTFETTEAFLRRSLSAEQVEKIMDEIRGPAGRNMWDKLANVQESILANYLKSEYPQTAAVIVSRLQPAHACSTCPRLAA
;
A
#
# COMPACT_ATOMS: atom_id res chain seq x y z
N MET A 1 -44.05 -55.79 -28.62
CA MET A 1 -44.25 -54.33 -28.60
C MET A 1 -43.04 -53.71 -27.94
N ASN A 2 -42.36 -52.84 -28.69
CA ASN A 2 -40.99 -52.38 -28.46
C ASN A 2 -40.84 -51.47 -27.23
N ASN A 3 -39.78 -51.74 -26.46
CA ASN A 3 -39.14 -50.80 -25.55
C ASN A 3 -38.20 -49.92 -26.40
N ALA A 4 -38.53 -48.64 -26.56
CA ALA A 4 -37.67 -47.67 -27.25
C ALA A 4 -36.90 -46.87 -26.20
N SER A 5 -35.58 -47.09 -26.14
CA SER A 5 -34.65 -46.26 -25.38
C SER A 5 -34.72 -44.80 -25.85
N PRO A 6 -34.49 -43.82 -24.96
CA PRO A 6 -34.40 -42.42 -25.36
C PRO A 6 -33.26 -42.22 -26.37
N PRO A 7 -33.39 -41.26 -27.30
CA PRO A 7 -32.36 -40.98 -28.30
C PRO A 7 -31.06 -40.55 -27.60
N ASP A 8 -29.94 -41.15 -28.01
CA ASP A 8 -28.60 -40.76 -27.58
C ASP A 8 -28.44 -39.24 -27.75
N MET A 9 -28.31 -38.55 -26.62
CA MET A 9 -27.89 -37.15 -26.61
C MET A 9 -26.46 -37.13 -27.15
N PRO A 10 -26.13 -36.26 -28.13
CA PRO A 10 -24.75 -36.14 -28.59
C PRO A 10 -23.86 -35.86 -27.36
N PRO A 11 -22.63 -36.41 -27.33
CA PRO A 11 -21.71 -36.14 -26.23
C PRO A 11 -21.63 -34.63 -26.03
N ALA A 12 -21.79 -34.19 -24.77
CA ALA A 12 -21.63 -32.79 -24.40
C ALA A 12 -20.38 -32.26 -25.11
N ALA A 13 -20.57 -31.24 -25.95
CA ALA A 13 -19.49 -30.69 -26.77
C ALA A 13 -18.26 -30.47 -25.88
N PRO A 14 -17.06 -30.85 -26.34
CA PRO A 14 -15.84 -30.63 -25.58
C PRO A 14 -15.81 -29.15 -25.20
N ILE A 15 -15.59 -28.89 -23.91
CA ILE A 15 -15.41 -27.54 -23.38
C ILE A 15 -14.28 -26.94 -24.21
N ALA A 16 -14.63 -25.95 -25.06
CA ALA A 16 -13.70 -25.38 -26.02
C ALA A 16 -12.41 -24.95 -25.31
N PRO A 17 -11.24 -25.10 -25.96
CA PRO A 17 -9.95 -24.85 -25.34
C PRO A 17 -9.92 -23.43 -24.76
N GLU A 18 -9.27 -23.29 -23.61
CA GLU A 18 -8.90 -22.00 -23.03
C GLU A 18 -8.38 -21.10 -24.16
N PHE A 19 -9.12 -20.04 -24.49
CA PHE A 19 -8.73 -19.11 -25.54
C PHE A 19 -7.32 -18.60 -25.20
N SER A 20 -6.33 -18.93 -26.04
CA SER A 20 -4.99 -18.38 -25.93
C SER A 20 -5.04 -16.90 -26.31
N LEU A 21 -5.44 -16.07 -25.35
CA LEU A 21 -5.52 -14.62 -25.53
C LEU A 21 -4.14 -14.08 -25.90
N SER A 22 -4.10 -13.29 -26.97
CA SER A 22 -2.88 -12.54 -27.31
C SER A 22 -2.58 -11.48 -26.23
N GLY A 23 -1.32 -11.07 -26.11
CA GLY A 23 -0.93 -10.02 -25.15
C GLY A 23 -1.72 -8.73 -25.32
N LYS A 24 -2.05 -8.34 -26.57
CA LYS A 24 -2.89 -7.18 -26.88
C LYS A 24 -4.33 -7.34 -26.35
N GLN A 25 -4.91 -8.54 -26.46
CA GLN A 25 -6.24 -8.84 -25.91
C GLN A 25 -6.23 -8.86 -24.37
N LYS A 26 -5.19 -9.42 -23.75
CA LYS A 26 -5.03 -9.39 -22.28
C LYS A 26 -4.91 -7.96 -21.77
N ALA A 27 -4.09 -7.13 -22.42
CA ALA A 27 -3.98 -5.71 -22.11
C ALA A 27 -5.34 -5.00 -22.24
N ALA A 28 -6.05 -5.20 -23.35
CA ALA A 28 -7.38 -4.63 -23.55
C ALA A 28 -8.37 -5.02 -22.44
N ILE A 29 -8.40 -6.28 -22.02
CA ILE A 29 -9.21 -6.75 -20.88
C ILE A 29 -8.82 -6.02 -19.59
N LEU A 30 -7.53 -5.88 -19.31
CA LEU A 30 -7.03 -5.22 -18.10
C LEU A 30 -7.40 -3.73 -18.06
N PHE A 31 -7.20 -3.01 -19.16
CA PHE A 31 -7.61 -1.60 -19.29
C PHE A 31 -9.13 -1.43 -19.10
N MET A 32 -9.95 -2.35 -19.61
CA MET A 32 -11.40 -2.29 -19.38
C MET A 32 -11.78 -2.64 -17.93
N ALA A 33 -11.05 -3.54 -17.28
CA ALA A 33 -11.30 -3.96 -15.89
C ALA A 33 -10.94 -2.89 -14.85
N ILE A 34 -9.85 -2.13 -15.06
CA ILE A 34 -9.40 -1.08 -14.12
C ILE A 34 -10.32 0.16 -14.14
N GLY A 35 -11.13 0.31 -15.19
CA GLY A 35 -12.12 1.37 -15.33
C GLY A 35 -11.59 2.63 -16.05
N ARG A 36 -12.50 3.39 -16.65
CA ARG A 36 -12.19 4.46 -17.61
C ARG A 36 -11.21 5.51 -17.09
N ASP A 37 -11.41 6.01 -15.88
CA ASP A 37 -10.64 7.16 -15.37
C ASP A 37 -9.17 6.79 -15.10
N ARG A 38 -8.94 5.61 -14.52
CA ARG A 38 -7.60 5.09 -14.23
C ARG A 38 -6.88 4.66 -15.51
N SER A 39 -7.62 4.04 -16.42
CA SER A 39 -7.12 3.60 -17.72
C SER A 39 -6.74 4.75 -18.65
N ALA A 40 -7.39 5.91 -18.53
CA ALA A 40 -7.07 7.08 -19.35
C ALA A 40 -5.65 7.60 -19.09
N ALA A 41 -5.24 7.71 -17.83
CA ALA A 41 -3.88 8.14 -17.47
C ALA A 41 -2.82 7.16 -18.00
N LEU A 42 -3.11 5.86 -17.94
CA LEU A 42 -2.23 4.83 -18.48
C LEU A 42 -2.15 4.88 -20.02
N MET A 43 -3.27 5.05 -20.72
CA MET A 43 -3.27 5.17 -22.18
C MET A 43 -2.48 6.40 -22.67
N GLN A 44 -2.49 7.50 -21.93
CA GLN A 44 -1.71 8.70 -22.28
C GLN A 44 -0.19 8.48 -22.20
N SER A 45 0.27 7.44 -21.51
CA SER A 45 1.69 7.09 -21.42
C SER A 45 2.19 6.17 -22.54
N LEU A 46 1.29 5.66 -23.38
CA LEU A 46 1.60 4.76 -24.49
C LEU A 46 1.87 5.51 -25.79
N HIS A 47 2.62 4.89 -26.70
CA HIS A 47 2.79 5.40 -28.06
C HIS A 47 1.52 5.21 -28.91
N GLU A 48 1.38 6.03 -29.95
CA GLU A 48 0.17 6.03 -30.80
C GLU A 48 -0.12 4.64 -31.42
N ASP A 49 0.92 3.92 -31.82
CA ASP A 49 0.80 2.58 -32.40
C ASP A 49 0.28 1.55 -31.37
N GLU A 50 0.73 1.66 -30.12
CA GLU A 50 0.28 0.79 -29.02
C GLU A 50 -1.17 1.09 -28.63
N ILE A 51 -1.53 2.37 -28.58
CA ILE A 51 -2.93 2.81 -28.35
C ILE A 51 -3.82 2.23 -29.44
N ARG A 52 -3.40 2.31 -30.71
CA ARG A 52 -4.15 1.77 -31.85
C ARG A 52 -4.34 0.26 -31.71
N ASP A 53 -3.26 -0.46 -31.43
CA ASP A 53 -3.26 -1.92 -31.27
C ASP A 53 -4.20 -2.39 -30.15
N ILE A 54 -4.13 -1.74 -28.99
CA ILE A 54 -4.98 -2.05 -27.84
C ILE A 54 -6.44 -1.69 -28.13
N SER A 55 -6.68 -0.56 -28.80
CA SER A 55 -8.04 -0.13 -29.18
C SER A 55 -8.71 -1.10 -30.15
N ILE A 56 -7.96 -1.63 -31.12
CA ILE A 56 -8.46 -2.68 -32.03
C ILE A 56 -8.79 -3.94 -31.25
N ALA A 57 -7.94 -4.35 -30.31
CA ALA A 57 -8.20 -5.51 -29.46
C ALA A 57 -9.44 -5.30 -28.58
N MET A 58 -9.62 -4.11 -27.99
CA MET A 58 -10.82 -3.75 -27.20
C MET A 58 -12.10 -3.87 -28.03
N ALA A 59 -12.11 -3.30 -29.24
CA ALA A 59 -13.27 -3.34 -30.13
C ALA A 59 -13.63 -4.77 -30.57
N GLY A 60 -12.65 -5.68 -30.64
CA GLY A 60 -12.83 -7.06 -31.07
C GLY A 60 -13.15 -8.09 -29.98
N LEU A 61 -13.15 -7.71 -28.69
CA LEU A 61 -13.28 -8.66 -27.57
C LEU A 61 -14.70 -9.19 -27.36
N GLY A 62 -15.73 -8.44 -27.73
CA GLY A 62 -17.13 -8.84 -27.50
C GLY A 62 -17.45 -9.06 -26.02
N VAL A 63 -18.25 -10.08 -25.71
CA VAL A 63 -18.63 -10.41 -24.32
C VAL A 63 -17.52 -11.22 -23.65
N VAL A 64 -16.81 -10.58 -22.72
CA VAL A 64 -15.78 -11.23 -21.90
C VAL A 64 -16.41 -11.77 -20.62
N LYS A 65 -16.25 -13.08 -20.37
CA LYS A 65 -16.78 -13.74 -19.15
C LYS A 65 -15.97 -13.32 -17.92
N ALA A 66 -16.62 -13.20 -16.76
CA ALA A 66 -15.96 -12.84 -15.50
C ALA A 66 -14.76 -13.73 -15.16
N ALA A 67 -14.87 -15.05 -15.34
CA ALA A 67 -13.77 -15.99 -15.10
C ALA A 67 -12.52 -15.69 -15.96
N MET A 68 -12.71 -15.19 -17.19
CA MET A 68 -11.61 -14.81 -18.08
C MET A 68 -10.95 -13.51 -17.61
N VAL A 69 -11.73 -12.53 -17.16
CA VAL A 69 -11.20 -11.31 -16.55
C VAL A 69 -10.36 -11.64 -15.32
N GLU A 70 -10.87 -12.50 -14.44
CA GLU A 70 -10.17 -12.93 -13.23
C GLU A 70 -8.84 -13.63 -13.57
N SER A 71 -8.85 -14.54 -14.55
CA SER A 71 -7.63 -15.21 -15.01
C SER A 71 -6.57 -14.23 -15.50
N VAL A 72 -6.97 -13.22 -16.30
CA VAL A 72 -6.04 -12.21 -16.82
C VAL A 72 -5.49 -11.32 -15.71
N CYS A 73 -6.33 -10.91 -14.75
CA CYS A 73 -5.89 -10.13 -13.60
C CYS A 73 -4.92 -10.91 -12.71
N ARG A 74 -5.17 -12.21 -12.50
CA ARG A 74 -4.28 -13.09 -11.74
C ARG A 74 -2.91 -13.23 -12.40
N GLU A 75 -2.89 -13.55 -13.70
CA GLU A 75 -1.67 -13.64 -14.48
C GLU A 75 -0.90 -12.31 -14.48
N PHE A 76 -1.60 -11.17 -14.57
CA PHE A 76 -0.97 -9.86 -14.46
C PHE A 76 -0.30 -9.69 -13.10
N VAL A 77 -0.98 -10.01 -11.98
CA VAL A 77 -0.42 -9.89 -10.63
C VAL A 77 0.76 -10.83 -10.40
N GLU A 78 0.71 -12.06 -10.92
CA GLU A 78 1.79 -13.04 -10.82
C GLU A 78 3.05 -12.57 -11.57
N ASN A 79 2.88 -11.97 -12.74
CA ASN A 79 3.98 -11.39 -13.51
C ASN A 79 4.40 -10.00 -13.01
N PHE A 80 3.51 -9.32 -12.28
CA PHE A 80 3.78 -8.09 -11.56
C PHE A 80 4.43 -8.44 -10.22
N GLU A 81 5.56 -9.15 -10.27
CA GLU A 81 6.44 -9.25 -9.11
C GLU A 81 6.89 -7.82 -8.77
N LEU A 82 6.35 -7.28 -7.68
CA LEU A 82 6.81 -6.04 -7.08
C LEU A 82 8.31 -6.18 -6.84
N ALA A 83 9.11 -5.39 -7.57
CA ALA A 83 10.50 -5.15 -7.24
C ALA A 83 10.54 -4.56 -5.82
N ASP A 84 10.88 -5.40 -4.85
CA ASP A 84 10.69 -5.21 -3.41
C ASP A 84 9.22 -4.99 -3.00
N GLY A 85 8.70 -5.87 -2.13
CA GLY A 85 7.33 -5.77 -1.62
C GLY A 85 6.96 -4.41 -1.03
N LEU A 86 5.67 -4.16 -0.85
CA LEU A 86 5.17 -2.92 -0.25
C LEU A 86 5.57 -2.85 1.24
N VAL A 87 6.49 -1.94 1.59
CA VAL A 87 6.83 -1.68 3.00
C VAL A 87 5.86 -0.66 3.59
N GLY A 88 4.96 -1.13 4.45
CA GLY A 88 4.10 -0.29 5.28
C GLY A 88 4.85 0.21 6.51
N THR A 89 5.31 1.46 6.51
CA THR A 89 5.83 2.16 7.68
C THR A 89 4.88 3.28 8.09
N PHE A 90 5.12 3.84 9.28
CA PHE A 90 4.38 5.02 9.74
C PHE A 90 4.51 6.18 8.74
N GLU A 91 5.71 6.41 8.23
CA GLU A 91 6.01 7.48 7.28
C GLU A 91 5.34 7.24 5.91
N THR A 92 5.39 6.00 5.38
CA THR A 92 4.72 5.69 4.10
C THR A 92 3.20 5.77 4.21
N THR A 93 2.64 5.40 5.36
CA THR A 93 1.21 5.54 5.65
C THR A 93 0.80 7.00 5.74
N GLU A 94 1.58 7.84 6.43
CA GLU A 94 1.30 9.28 6.52
C GLU A 94 1.33 9.94 5.12
N ALA A 95 2.38 9.68 4.35
CA ALA A 95 2.55 10.21 3.00
C ALA A 95 1.39 9.78 2.08
N PHE A 96 0.91 8.54 2.24
CA PHE A 96 -0.24 8.03 1.51
C PHE A 96 -1.54 8.77 1.89
N LEU A 97 -1.81 8.93 3.18
CA LEU A 97 -3.04 9.58 3.66
C LEU A 97 -3.10 11.07 3.26
N ARG A 98 -1.96 11.78 3.27
CA ARG A 98 -1.87 13.20 2.84
C ARG A 98 -2.26 13.43 1.38
N ARG A 99 -2.24 12.40 0.52
CA ARG A 99 -2.67 12.51 -0.88
C ARG A 99 -4.19 12.53 -1.04
N SER A 100 -4.93 12.04 -0.04
CA SER A 100 -6.37 11.80 -0.17
C SER A 100 -7.21 12.55 0.88
N LEU A 101 -6.59 13.00 1.97
CA LEU A 101 -7.27 13.62 3.11
C LEU A 101 -6.67 14.99 3.44
N SER A 102 -7.45 15.81 4.17
CA SER A 102 -6.95 17.08 4.70
C SER A 102 -5.91 16.86 5.81
N ALA A 103 -4.99 17.82 5.98
CA ALA A 103 -3.92 17.72 6.97
C ALA A 103 -4.43 17.43 8.39
N GLU A 104 -5.53 18.06 8.80
CA GLU A 104 -6.14 17.88 10.13
C GLU A 104 -6.66 16.45 10.34
N GLN A 105 -7.26 15.84 9.32
CA GLN A 105 -7.72 14.45 9.38
C GLN A 105 -6.55 13.48 9.47
N VAL A 106 -5.48 13.74 8.72
CA VAL A 106 -4.27 12.91 8.77
C VAL A 106 -3.65 12.97 10.15
N GLU A 107 -3.42 14.15 10.70
CA GLU A 107 -2.83 14.30 12.05
C GLU A 107 -3.64 13.55 13.10
N LYS A 108 -4.98 13.70 13.07
CA LYS A 108 -5.85 12.99 14.00
C LYS A 108 -5.70 11.47 13.90
N ILE A 109 -5.76 10.92 12.69
CA ILE A 109 -5.64 9.48 12.44
C ILE A 109 -4.25 8.97 12.84
N MET A 110 -3.20 9.71 12.49
CA MET A 110 -1.82 9.32 12.79
C MET A 110 -1.53 9.40 14.29
N ASP A 111 -2.09 10.37 15.03
CA ASP A 111 -1.98 10.43 16.49
C ASP A 111 -2.77 9.31 17.19
N GLU A 112 -3.92 8.91 16.65
CA GLU A 112 -4.69 7.75 17.15
C GLU A 112 -3.92 6.43 16.92
N ILE A 113 -3.32 6.24 15.74
CA ILE A 113 -2.52 5.04 15.40
C ILE A 113 -1.25 4.94 16.25
N ARG A 114 -0.60 6.07 16.56
CA ARG A 114 0.55 6.10 17.49
C ARG A 114 0.18 5.58 18.89
N GLY A 115 -1.10 5.70 19.25
CA GLY A 115 -1.62 5.35 20.57
C GLY A 115 -0.84 6.05 21.71
N PRO A 116 -1.06 5.63 22.97
CA PRO A 116 -0.22 6.03 24.09
C PRO A 116 1.24 5.54 23.97
N ALA A 117 1.47 4.51 23.14
CA ALA A 117 2.74 3.78 23.02
C ALA A 117 3.86 4.60 22.36
N GLY A 118 3.53 5.63 21.57
CA GLY A 118 4.50 6.55 20.96
C GLY A 118 4.72 7.87 21.71
N ARG A 119 4.05 8.06 22.87
CA ARG A 119 4.28 9.20 23.77
C ARG A 119 4.59 8.66 25.16
N ASN A 120 5.70 7.95 25.32
CA ASN A 120 6.25 7.85 26.67
C ASN A 120 6.66 9.25 27.10
N MET A 121 6.40 9.63 28.36
CA MET A 121 6.83 10.92 28.92
C MET A 121 8.32 11.20 28.62
N TRP A 122 9.12 10.13 28.56
CA TRP A 122 10.55 10.12 28.23
C TRP A 122 10.87 10.56 26.79
N ASP A 123 10.03 10.25 25.80
CA ASP A 123 10.25 10.66 24.41
C ASP A 123 10.03 12.17 24.24
N LYS A 124 9.12 12.74 25.03
CA LYS A 124 8.98 14.21 25.10
C LYS A 124 10.20 14.86 25.73
N LEU A 125 10.74 14.27 26.80
CA LEU A 125 11.96 14.76 27.45
C LEU A 125 13.17 14.66 26.51
N ALA A 126 13.27 13.62 25.69
CA ALA A 126 14.34 13.45 24.70
C ALA A 126 14.33 14.51 23.58
N ASN A 127 13.20 15.20 23.37
CA ASN A 127 13.05 16.28 22.39
C ASN A 127 13.23 17.68 23.00
N VAL A 128 13.42 17.80 24.32
CA VAL A 128 13.71 19.08 24.99
C VAL A 128 15.20 19.39 24.83
N GLN A 129 15.57 20.64 24.57
CA GLN A 129 16.98 21.03 24.49
C GLN A 129 17.71 20.72 25.81
N GLU A 130 18.91 20.16 25.71
CA GLU A 130 19.69 19.68 26.86
C GLU A 130 20.02 20.81 27.85
N SER A 131 20.18 22.03 27.36
CA SER A 131 20.42 23.23 28.18
C SER A 131 19.21 23.58 29.06
N ILE A 132 18.01 23.51 28.48
CA ILE A 132 16.75 23.76 29.18
C ILE A 132 16.52 22.65 30.20
N LEU A 133 16.66 21.40 29.78
CA LEU A 133 16.48 20.24 30.66
C LEU A 133 17.45 20.27 31.84
N ALA A 134 18.74 20.58 31.62
CA ALA A 134 19.73 20.70 32.68
C ALA A 134 19.38 21.79 33.70
N ASN A 135 18.88 22.95 33.24
CA ASN A 135 18.48 24.04 34.14
C ASN A 135 17.29 23.67 35.02
N TYR A 136 16.31 22.93 34.50
CA TYR A 136 15.18 22.41 35.29
C TYR A 136 15.63 21.36 36.31
N LEU A 137 16.54 20.48 35.92
CA LEU A 137 17.03 19.41 36.80
C LEU A 137 17.95 19.93 37.92
N LYS A 138 18.54 21.13 37.80
CA LYS A 138 19.28 21.78 38.89
C LYS A 138 18.40 22.19 40.07
N SER A 139 17.11 22.45 39.83
CA SER A 139 16.14 22.74 40.90
C SER A 139 15.56 21.49 41.56
N GLU A 140 15.90 20.30 41.10
CA GLU A 140 15.41 19.03 41.62
C GLU A 140 16.38 18.37 42.61
N TYR A 141 15.87 17.44 43.42
CA TYR A 141 16.72 16.63 44.30
C TYR A 141 17.66 15.73 43.49
N PRO A 142 18.92 15.51 43.93
CA PRO A 142 19.91 14.73 43.18
C PRO A 142 19.45 13.32 42.80
N GLN A 143 18.66 12.67 43.66
CA GLN A 143 18.11 11.34 43.44
C GLN A 143 17.06 11.34 42.33
N THR A 144 16.19 12.36 42.28
CA THR A 144 15.17 12.53 41.26
C THR A 144 15.81 12.83 39.90
N ALA A 145 16.80 13.74 39.87
CA ALA A 145 17.56 14.03 38.66
C ALA A 145 18.28 12.78 38.12
N ALA A 146 18.89 11.97 39.00
CA ALA A 146 19.54 10.72 38.61
C ALA A 146 18.56 9.71 37.99
N VAL A 147 17.35 9.57 38.55
CA VAL A 147 16.30 8.71 37.97
C VAL A 147 15.87 9.22 36.59
N ILE A 148 15.66 10.53 36.44
CA ILE A 148 15.26 11.12 35.16
C ILE A 148 16.34 10.91 34.10
N VAL A 149 17.61 11.22 34.42
CA VAL A 149 18.74 11.05 33.51
C VAL A 149 18.96 9.58 33.13
N SER A 150 18.72 8.63 34.05
CA SER A 150 18.85 7.18 33.79
C SER A 150 17.85 6.64 32.76
N ARG A 151 16.80 7.40 32.45
CA ARG A 151 15.73 7.02 31.51
C ARG A 151 15.83 7.74 30.17
N LEU A 152 16.78 8.67 30.00
CA LEU A 152 17.02 9.36 28.73
C LEU A 152 17.83 8.47 27.78
N GLN A 153 17.74 8.75 26.47
CA GLN A 153 18.60 8.12 25.48
C GLN A 153 20.08 8.42 25.81
N PRO A 154 21.02 7.46 25.67
CA PRO A 154 22.41 7.61 26.11
C PRO A 154 23.11 8.86 25.56
N ALA A 155 22.85 9.23 24.30
CA ALA A 155 23.40 10.43 23.68
C ALA A 155 22.92 11.72 24.38
N HIS A 156 21.61 11.81 24.64
CA HIS A 156 20.98 12.96 25.29
C HIS A 156 21.39 13.07 26.78
N ALA A 157 21.52 11.94 27.47
CA ALA A 157 22.04 11.88 28.83
C ALA A 157 23.51 12.36 28.91
N CYS A 158 24.37 11.89 27.99
CA CYS A 158 25.77 12.29 27.91
C CYS A 158 25.94 13.80 27.70
N SER A 159 25.07 14.40 26.88
CA SER A 159 25.05 15.85 26.69
C SER A 159 24.47 16.60 27.91
N THR A 160 23.47 16.06 28.61
CA THR A 160 22.82 16.73 29.73
C THR A 160 23.68 16.68 31.02
N CYS A 161 24.34 15.57 31.31
CA CYS A 161 25.13 15.35 32.54
C CYS A 161 26.19 16.42 32.84
N PRO A 162 27.06 16.83 31.90
CA PRO A 162 28.08 17.85 32.17
C PRO A 162 27.50 19.22 32.55
N ARG A 163 26.27 19.51 32.09
CA ARG A 163 25.58 20.79 32.32
C ARG A 163 24.90 20.88 33.68
N LEU A 164 24.76 19.75 34.38
CA LEU A 164 24.27 19.66 35.76
C LEU A 164 25.35 20.00 36.79
N ALA A 165 26.62 19.77 36.44
CA ALA A 165 27.76 19.98 37.34
C ALA A 165 28.36 21.39 37.28
N ALA A 166 27.93 22.22 36.31
CA ALA A 166 28.34 23.61 36.12
C ALA A 166 27.29 24.58 36.68
#